data_AF-A0AAC9LD93-F1
#
_entry.id   AF-A0AAC9LD93-F1
#
_cell.length_a   1.000
_cell.length_b   1.000
_cell.length_c   1.000
_cell.angle_alpha   90.00
_cell.angle_beta   90.00
_cell.angle_gamma   90.00
#
_symmetry.space_group_name_H-M   'P 1'
#
loop_
_entity.id
_entity.type
_entity.pdbx_description
1 polymer ?
#
loop_
_entity_poly.entity_id
_entity_poly.type
_entity_poly.pdbx_seq_one_letter_code
_entity_poly.pdbx_strand_id
1 'polypeptide(L)'
;MAVPVDSRSGRPESLVLVADRRSRSVTLAIRGHGLASVTVDSLGVLLGAVATERPSAAIAITVVGRDHRAWRLHVAVLGPQAVLTLASGAARLPWRIPRRAELASALTRTVHHLTGEPR
;
A
#
# COMPACT_ATOMS: atom_id res chain seq x y z
N MET A 1 8.22 -1.13 -7.60
CA MET A 1 9.15 -1.18 -6.45
C MET A 1 8.68 -2.22 -5.44
N ALA A 2 9.58 -2.85 -4.69
CA ALA A 2 9.24 -3.92 -3.74
C ALA A 2 9.50 -3.50 -2.27
N VAL A 3 8.61 -3.91 -1.36
CA VAL A 3 8.71 -3.71 0.09
C VAL A 3 8.51 -5.07 0.77
N PRO A 4 9.41 -5.53 1.65
CA PRO A 4 9.24 -6.79 2.36
C PRO A 4 7.95 -6.81 3.19
N VAL A 5 7.25 -7.94 3.18
CA VAL A 5 6.06 -8.18 4.01
C VAL A 5 6.11 -9.54 4.68
N ASP A 6 5.64 -9.59 5.92
CA ASP A 6 5.28 -10.83 6.60
C ASP A 6 3.82 -11.12 6.27
N SER A 7 3.58 -12.25 5.62
CA SER A 7 2.24 -12.76 5.34
C SER A 7 1.97 -14.02 6.13
N ARG A 8 0.71 -14.48 6.11
CA ARG A 8 0.31 -15.73 6.79
C ARG A 8 0.95 -16.99 6.22
N SER A 9 1.62 -16.90 5.07
CA SER A 9 2.18 -18.07 4.39
C SER A 9 3.50 -18.58 4.98
N GLY A 10 4.14 -17.81 5.87
CA GLY A 10 5.43 -18.15 6.46
C GLY A 10 6.63 -18.11 5.49
N ARG A 11 6.42 -17.70 4.23
CA ARG A 11 7.49 -17.52 3.24
C ARG A 11 7.80 -16.04 3.04
N PRO A 12 9.06 -15.68 2.68
CA PRO A 12 9.40 -14.32 2.31
C PRO A 12 8.49 -13.82 1.18
N GLU A 13 7.83 -12.69 1.40
CA GLU A 13 6.99 -12.04 0.42
C GLU A 13 7.34 -10.55 0.32
N SER A 14 7.01 -9.97 -0.83
CA SER A 14 7.17 -8.54 -1.05
C SER A 14 5.89 -7.95 -1.61
N LEU A 15 5.46 -6.83 -1.02
CA LEU A 15 4.50 -5.93 -1.63
C LEU A 15 5.18 -5.18 -2.77
N VAL A 16 4.66 -5.33 -3.97
CA VAL A 16 5.12 -4.64 -5.16
C VAL A 16 4.15 -3.53 -5.50
N LEU A 17 4.68 -2.31 -5.63
CA LEU A 17 3.99 -1.14 -6.16
C LEU A 17 4.30 -1.04 -7.66
N VAL A 18 3.30 -1.24 -8.49
CA VAL A 18 3.37 -1.08 -9.96
C VAL A 18 2.68 0.22 -10.33
N ALA A 19 3.46 1.24 -10.66
CA ALA A 19 2.95 2.56 -11.00
C ALA A 19 2.57 2.60 -12.50
N ASP A 20 1.41 3.16 -12.80
CA ASP A 20 1.00 3.52 -14.16
C ASP A 20 0.76 5.04 -14.20
N ARG A 21 1.66 5.73 -14.91
CA ARG A 21 1.62 7.18 -15.04
C ARG A 21 0.48 7.66 -15.93
N ARG A 22 0.08 6.87 -16.94
CA ARG A 22 -0.99 7.25 -17.88
C ARG A 22 -2.35 7.28 -17.17
N SER A 23 -2.60 6.29 -16.31
CA SER A 23 -3.83 6.20 -15.50
C SER A 23 -3.73 6.93 -14.16
N ARG A 24 -2.56 7.48 -13.82
CA ARG A 24 -2.26 8.07 -12.50
C ARG A 24 -2.65 7.13 -11.34
N SER A 25 -2.30 5.86 -11.46
CA SER A 25 -2.66 4.83 -10.47
C SER A 25 -1.49 3.90 -10.13
N VAL A 26 -1.65 3.16 -9.04
CA VAL A 26 -0.72 2.13 -8.59
C VAL A 26 -1.46 0.84 -8.34
N THR A 27 -0.99 -0.24 -8.95
CA THR A 27 -1.39 -1.59 -8.57
C THR A 27 -0.51 -2.10 -7.44
N LEU A 28 -1.15 -2.53 -6.35
CA LEU A 28 -0.56 -3.30 -5.26
C LEU A 28 -0.55 -4.77 -5.66
N ALA A 29 0.60 -5.42 -5.61
CA ALA A 29 0.75 -6.83 -5.97
C ALA A 29 1.62 -7.58 -4.96
N ILE A 30 1.34 -8.87 -4.74
CA ILE A 30 2.15 -9.77 -3.91
C ILE A 30 2.30 -11.09 -4.65
N ARG A 31 3.50 -11.67 -4.64
CA ARG A 31 3.83 -12.92 -5.36
C ARG A 31 3.45 -12.89 -6.85
N GLY A 32 3.58 -11.73 -7.50
CA GLY A 32 3.20 -11.56 -8.90
C GLY A 32 1.68 -11.49 -9.16
N HIS A 33 0.85 -11.51 -8.11
CA HIS A 33 -0.60 -11.34 -8.24
C HIS A 33 -1.01 -9.91 -7.89
N GLY A 34 -1.64 -9.21 -8.83
CA GLY A 34 -2.29 -7.93 -8.58
C GLY A 34 -3.45 -8.11 -7.60
N LEU A 35 -3.50 -7.26 -6.57
CA LEU A 35 -4.46 -7.33 -5.48
C LEU A 35 -5.51 -6.23 -5.60
N ALA A 36 -5.04 -4.99 -5.71
CA ALA A 36 -5.88 -3.80 -5.82
C ALA A 36 -5.14 -2.65 -6.49
N SER A 37 -5.89 -1.73 -7.08
CA SER A 37 -5.42 -0.48 -7.66
C SER A 37 -5.85 0.71 -6.84
N VAL A 38 -4.94 1.67 -6.66
CA VAL A 38 -5.12 2.90 -5.88
C VAL A 38 -4.81 4.09 -6.78
N THR A 39 -5.62 5.14 -6.74
CA THR A 39 -5.31 6.38 -7.47
C THR A 39 -4.18 7.13 -6.79
N VAL A 40 -3.49 8.01 -7.52
CA VAL A 40 -2.42 8.84 -6.95
C VAL A 40 -2.88 9.69 -5.76
N ASP A 41 -4.12 10.19 -5.78
CA ASP A 41 -4.65 11.02 -4.69
C ASP A 41 -4.84 10.19 -3.40
N SER A 42 -5.42 8.99 -3.54
CA SER A 42 -5.56 8.05 -2.42
C SER A 42 -4.21 7.52 -1.93
N LEU A 43 -3.24 7.41 -2.84
CA LEU A 43 -1.85 7.07 -2.50
C LEU A 43 -1.17 8.18 -1.69
N GLY A 44 -1.48 9.45 -1.98
CA GLY A 44 -1.02 10.60 -1.18
C GLY A 44 -1.55 10.55 0.25
N VAL A 45 -2.83 10.22 0.44
CA VAL A 45 -3.42 10.00 1.78
C VAL A 45 -2.70 8.86 2.51
N LEU A 46 -2.44 7.75 1.80
CA LEU A 46 -1.69 6.63 2.34
C LEU A 46 -0.27 7.01 2.75
N LEU A 47 0.45 7.75 1.91
CA LEU A 47 1.77 8.25 2.21
C LEU A 47 1.77 9.13 3.46
N GLY A 48 0.83 10.09 3.55
CA GLY A 48 0.69 10.95 4.72
C GLY A 48 0.47 10.16 6.02
N ALA A 49 -0.34 9.11 5.98
CA ALA A 49 -0.57 8.24 7.14
C ALA A 49 0.64 7.38 7.51
N VAL A 50 1.40 6.88 6.54
CA VAL A 50 2.59 6.04 6.79
C VAL A 50 3.79 6.87 7.23
N ALA A 51 3.92 8.09 6.70
CA ALA A 51 5.01 9.01 7.00
C ALA A 51 4.82 9.78 8.32
N THR A 52 3.65 9.71 8.95
CA THR A 52 3.38 10.43 10.19
C THR A 52 4.29 9.98 11.34
N GLU A 53 4.72 10.94 12.16
CA GLU A 53 5.45 10.67 13.40
C GLU A 53 4.57 10.06 14.49
N ARG A 54 3.24 10.12 14.33
CA ARG A 54 2.31 9.51 15.29
C ARG A 54 2.51 7.98 15.29
N PRO A 55 2.85 7.38 16.45
CA PRO A 55 3.16 5.96 16.53
C PRO A 55 1.93 5.07 16.34
N SER A 56 0.73 5.62 16.49
CA SER A 56 -0.54 4.97 16.16
C SER A 56 -1.33 5.85 15.20
N ALA A 57 -1.50 5.37 13.97
CA ALA A 57 -2.38 5.97 12.98
C ALA A 57 -3.13 4.86 12.25
N ALA A 58 -4.42 5.06 11.99
CA ALA A 58 -5.22 4.13 11.24
C ALA A 58 -6.05 4.89 10.20
N ILE A 59 -5.98 4.44 8.95
CA ILE A 59 -6.79 4.97 7.85
C ILE A 59 -7.45 3.84 7.09
N ALA A 60 -8.53 4.16 6.38
CA ALA A 60 -9.13 3.28 5.40
C ALA A 60 -9.33 4.08 4.10
N ILE A 61 -8.85 3.53 2.99
CA ILE A 61 -9.05 4.11 1.66
C ILE A 61 -9.80 3.14 0.78
N THR A 62 -10.69 3.67 -0.06
CA THR A 62 -11.35 2.88 -1.10
C THR A 62 -10.35 2.60 -2.22
N VAL A 63 -10.28 1.34 -2.63
CA VAL A 63 -9.40 0.86 -3.71
C VAL A 63 -10.21 0.00 -4.67
N VAL A 64 -9.73 -0.20 -5.89
CA VAL A 64 -10.37 -1.09 -6.86
C VAL A 64 -9.68 -2.45 -6.79
N GLY A 65 -10.39 -3.49 -6.38
CA GLY A 65 -9.85 -4.85 -6.32
C GLY A 65 -9.56 -5.43 -7.70
N ARG A 66 -8.85 -6.56 -7.73
CA ARG A 66 -8.59 -7.33 -8.97
C ARG A 66 -9.87 -7.72 -9.72
N ASP A 67 -10.97 -7.90 -9.00
CA ASP A 67 -12.29 -8.22 -9.53
C ASP A 67 -13.04 -6.97 -10.07
N HIS A 68 -12.36 -5.82 -10.19
CA HIS A 68 -12.92 -4.53 -10.58
C HIS A 68 -14.03 -4.00 -9.67
N ARG A 69 -14.14 -4.52 -8.44
CA ARG A 69 -15.09 -4.03 -7.43
C ARG A 69 -14.40 -3.09 -6.45
N ALA A 70 -15.20 -2.31 -5.72
CA ALA A 70 -14.69 -1.50 -4.62
C ALA A 70 -14.29 -2.39 -3.44
N TRP A 71 -13.05 -2.22 -2.98
CA TRP A 71 -12.49 -2.82 -1.77
C TRP A 71 -12.01 -1.72 -0.83
N ARG A 72 -11.71 -2.06 0.42
CA ARG A 72 -11.11 -1.15 1.40
C ARG A 72 -9.70 -1.60 1.73
N LEU A 73 -8.73 -0.71 1.58
CA LEU A 73 -7.39 -0.88 2.13
C LEU A 73 -7.32 -0.17 3.47
N HIS A 74 -7.26 -0.96 4.54
CA HIS A 74 -7.01 -0.50 5.88
C HIS A 74 -5.50 -0.48 6.13
N VAL A 75 -5.01 0.61 6.71
CA VAL A 75 -3.60 0.78 7.06
C VAL A 75 -3.51 1.19 8.50
N ALA A 76 -2.82 0.39 9.31
CA ALA A 76 -2.51 0.69 10.69
C ALA A 76 -1.00 0.82 10.87
N VAL A 77 -0.54 1.96 11.38
CA VAL A 77 0.84 2.21 11.77
C VAL A 77 1.00 1.88 13.25
N LEU A 78 2.00 1.07 13.57
CA LEU A 78 2.30 0.57 14.91
C LEU A 78 3.79 0.81 15.21
N GLY A 79 4.13 2.06 15.51
CA GLY A 79 5.51 2.52 15.71
C GLY A 79 6.38 2.29 14.46
N PRO A 80 7.41 1.42 14.53
CA PRO A 80 8.30 1.15 13.39
C PRO A 80 7.66 0.27 12.31
N GLN A 81 6.45 -0.25 12.54
CA GLN A 81 5.78 -1.21 11.67
C GLN A 81 4.49 -0.65 11.08
N ALA A 82 4.03 -1.27 10.00
CA ALA A 82 2.71 -1.02 9.45
C ALA A 82 1.99 -2.34 9.18
N VAL A 83 0.67 -2.34 9.24
CA VAL A 83 -0.20 -3.45 8.85
C VAL A 83 -1.13 -2.94 7.77
N LEU A 84 -1.09 -3.58 6.61
CA LEU A 84 -2.03 -3.37 5.52
C LEU A 84 -3.06 -4.49 5.57
N THR A 85 -4.34 -4.17 5.42
CA THR A 85 -5.40 -5.16 5.28
C THR A 85 -6.31 -4.76 4.14
N LEU A 86 -6.36 -5.59 3.10
CA LEU A 86 -7.31 -5.42 2.01
C LEU A 86 -8.59 -6.21 2.35
N ALA A 87 -9.73 -5.53 2.34
CA ALA A 87 -11.01 -6.07 2.76
C ALA A 87 -12.14 -5.83 1.74
N SER A 88 -12.97 -6.84 1.52
CA SER A 88 -14.22 -6.74 0.76
C SER A 88 -15.23 -7.74 1.30
N GLY A 89 -16.37 -7.24 1.79
CA GLY A 89 -17.34 -8.05 2.53
C GLY A 89 -16.68 -8.81 3.70
N ALA A 90 -16.77 -10.14 3.68
CA ALA A 90 -16.14 -11.01 4.68
C ALA A 90 -14.65 -11.32 4.40
N ALA A 91 -14.16 -11.07 3.18
CA ALA A 91 -12.77 -11.35 2.82
C ALA A 91 -11.82 -10.32 3.44
N ARG A 92 -10.74 -10.80 4.07
CA ARG A 92 -9.68 -9.97 4.66
C ARG A 92 -8.31 -10.57 4.37
N LEU A 93 -7.44 -9.78 3.75
CA LEU A 93 -6.08 -10.16 3.39
C LEU A 93 -5.09 -9.23 4.11
N PRO A 94 -4.53 -9.66 5.27
CA PRO A 94 -3.59 -8.85 6.03
C PRO A 94 -2.12 -9.11 5.62
N TRP A 95 -1.32 -8.05 5.62
CA TRP A 95 0.13 -8.07 5.44
C TRP A 95 0.79 -7.16 6.45
N ARG A 96 1.79 -7.67 7.15
CA ARG A 96 2.60 -6.89 8.08
C ARG A 96 3.86 -6.41 7.35
N ILE A 97 4.17 -5.14 7.52
CA ILE A 97 5.37 -4.51 7.01
C ILE A 97 6.28 -4.25 8.21
N PRO A 98 7.37 -5.02 8.37
CA PRO A 98 8.23 -4.93 9.55
C PRO A 98 8.98 -3.61 9.63
N ARG A 99 9.16 -2.91 8.50
CA ARG A 99 9.88 -1.64 8.39
C ARG A 99 9.03 -0.59 7.70
N ARG A 100 8.30 0.21 8.49
CA ARG A 100 7.45 1.33 8.04
C ARG A 100 8.21 2.30 7.13
N ALA A 101 9.47 2.61 7.45
CA ALA A 101 10.27 3.55 6.68
C ALA A 101 10.52 3.09 5.23
N GLU A 102 10.61 1.77 5.00
CA GLU A 102 10.76 1.22 3.65
C GLU A 102 9.48 1.39 2.84
N LEU A 103 8.31 1.20 3.47
CA LEU A 103 7.02 1.51 2.86
C LEU A 103 6.87 3.00 2.57
N ALA A 104 7.19 3.88 3.53
CA ALA A 104 7.14 5.33 3.32
C ALA A 104 8.00 5.73 2.12
N SER A 105 9.26 5.30 2.11
CA SER A 105 10.19 5.55 1.01
C SER A 105 9.67 5.00 -0.32
N ALA A 106 9.00 3.86 -0.28
CA ALA A 106 8.41 3.28 -1.46
C ALA A 106 7.23 4.12 -1.99
N LEU A 107 6.32 4.51 -1.11
CA LEU A 107 5.20 5.37 -1.46
C LEU A 107 5.67 6.73 -1.99
N THR A 108 6.66 7.37 -1.34
CA THR A 108 7.24 8.65 -1.77
C THR A 108 7.75 8.57 -3.20
N ARG A 109 8.62 7.61 -3.52
CA ARG A 109 9.16 7.48 -4.90
C ARG A 109 8.05 7.18 -5.91
N THR A 110 7.03 6.41 -5.53
CA THR A 110 5.91 6.11 -6.42
C THR A 110 5.03 7.34 -6.66
N VAL A 111 4.70 8.12 -5.63
CA VAL A 111 3.96 9.38 -5.78
C VAL A 111 4.75 10.34 -6.68
N HIS A 112 6.04 10.57 -6.42
CA HIS A 112 6.88 11.43 -7.26
C HIS A 112 6.92 10.95 -8.72
N HIS A 113 7.06 9.64 -8.95
CA HIS A 113 7.06 9.10 -10.31
C HIS A 113 5.73 9.38 -11.05
N LEU A 114 4.61 9.36 -10.33
CA LEU A 114 3.29 9.62 -10.89
C LEU A 114 2.99 11.11 -11.07
N THR A 115 3.47 11.98 -10.19
CA THR A 115 3.23 13.43 -10.25
C THR A 115 4.25 14.16 -11.13
N GLY A 116 5.44 13.59 -11.33
CA GLY A 116 6.49 14.19 -12.14
C GLY A 116 7.27 15.31 -11.44
N GLU A 117 7.10 15.48 -10.13
CA GLU A 117 7.87 16.45 -9.35
C GLU A 117 9.31 15.94 -9.12
N PRO A 118 10.35 16.75 -9.44
CA PRO A 118 11.74 16.41 -9.16
C PRO A 118 12.03 16.40 -7.65
N ARG A 119 13.03 15.59 -7.26
CA ARG A 119 13.51 15.40 -5.88
C ARG A 119 14.09 16.66 -5.27
#